data_AF-A0A2W4JE49-F1
#
_entry.id   AF-A0A2W4JE49-F1
#
_cell.length_a   1.000
_cell.length_b   1.000
_cell.length_c   1.000
_cell.angle_alpha   90.00
_cell.angle_beta   90.00
_cell.angle_gamma   90.00
#
_symmetry.space_group_name_H-M   'P 1'
#
loop_
_entity.id
_entity.type
_entity.pdbx_description
1 polymer ?
#
loop_
_entity_poly.entity_id
_entity_poly.type
_entity_poly.pdbx_seq_one_letter_code
_entity_poly.pdbx_strand_id
1 'polypeptide(L)'
;MFARELSAANAATSARVTGEDVVAAALRYLGVPYVFGGTDPAVGLDCSGLVQRVYRDLGIELPRIAADQARMGTPVPSLAQARPGDLLAFNNPVDHIAIYIGDGKMIAAPQPGERVKIQDVYQQPSAIRRIIPDVPAADALRPWALPGAETLAQVPYGNLFVQAGARHGVSPALLAAVAKVESGYNPRAVSPAGAQGLMQVMPATARELGVTDPFDPRMAVDGAARLLSSLLREFGSLPLALAAYNAGSGAVRQYGGIPPYPETQAYVRKVQAALASLG
;
A
#
# COMPACT_ATOMS: atom_id res chain seq x y z
N MET A 1 39.84 -12.49 10.23
CA MET A 1 38.75 -12.28 9.24
C MET A 1 37.38 -12.48 9.92
N PHE A 2 37.04 -11.65 10.92
CA PHE A 2 35.76 -11.78 11.66
C PHE A 2 34.99 -10.45 11.79
N ALA A 3 35.41 -9.39 11.08
CA ALA A 3 34.79 -8.07 11.16
C ALA A 3 33.92 -7.71 9.94
N ARG A 4 33.80 -8.60 8.95
CA ARG A 4 33.00 -8.34 7.73
C ARG A 4 31.63 -9.02 7.71
N GLU A 5 31.37 -10.00 8.57
CA GLU A 5 30.07 -10.69 8.62
C GLU A 5 29.05 -10.03 9.56
N LEU A 6 29.48 -9.19 10.50
CA LEU A 6 28.57 -8.44 11.38
C LEU A 6 27.95 -7.18 10.73
N SER A 7 28.48 -6.73 9.59
CA SER A 7 27.96 -5.55 8.88
C SER A 7 26.84 -5.89 7.89
N ALA A 8 26.78 -7.15 7.42
CA ALA A 8 25.77 -7.59 6.45
C ALA A 8 24.43 -7.97 7.10
N ALA A 9 24.41 -8.30 8.40
CA ALA A 9 23.20 -8.72 9.11
C ALA A 9 22.25 -7.57 9.47
N ASN A 10 22.71 -6.31 9.43
CA ASN A 10 21.89 -5.13 9.77
C ASN A 10 21.25 -4.42 8.55
N ALA A 11 21.45 -4.95 7.35
CA ALA A 11 20.85 -4.41 6.12
C ALA A 11 19.63 -5.22 5.63
N ALA A 12 19.26 -6.29 6.34
CA ALA A 12 18.07 -7.07 6.05
C ALA A 12 16.83 -6.36 6.60
N THR A 13 15.85 -6.14 5.73
CA THR A 13 14.45 -5.76 6.03
C THR A 13 14.20 -4.36 6.63
N SER A 14 14.23 -3.32 5.78
CA SER A 14 13.24 -2.25 5.90
C SER A 14 12.23 -2.44 4.77
N ALA A 15 11.06 -3.00 5.09
CA ALA A 15 9.92 -2.85 4.21
C ALA A 15 9.73 -1.34 3.99
N ARG A 16 9.66 -0.88 2.73
CA ARG A 16 9.44 0.54 2.44
C ARG A 16 8.07 0.92 3.01
N VAL A 17 8.06 1.67 4.11
CA VAL A 17 6.85 2.22 4.73
C VAL A 17 6.04 2.98 3.68
N THR A 18 4.74 2.75 3.64
CA THR A 18 3.79 3.38 2.72
C THR A 18 2.88 4.37 3.44
N GLY A 19 2.14 5.18 2.68
CA GLY A 19 1.10 6.04 3.24
C GLY A 19 0.00 5.28 3.99
N GLU A 20 -0.36 4.09 3.52
CA GLU A 20 -1.31 3.19 4.20
C GLU A 20 -0.76 2.67 5.54
N ASP A 21 0.54 2.40 5.63
CA ASP A 21 1.17 2.02 6.90
C ASP A 21 1.10 3.16 7.92
N VAL A 22 1.21 4.42 7.46
CA VAL A 22 0.99 5.61 8.30
C VAL A 22 -0.45 5.66 8.81
N VAL A 23 -1.44 5.43 7.94
CA VAL A 23 -2.85 5.42 8.35
C VAL A 23 -3.13 4.27 9.33
N ALA A 24 -2.68 3.05 9.04
CA ALA A 24 -2.84 1.90 9.90
C ALA A 24 -2.20 2.13 11.28
N ALA A 25 -1.01 2.74 11.32
CA ALA A 25 -0.34 3.12 12.56
C ALA A 25 -1.13 4.20 13.32
N ALA A 26 -1.68 5.20 12.64
CA ALA A 26 -2.50 6.26 13.22
C ALA A 26 -3.82 5.76 13.83
N LEU A 27 -4.47 4.78 13.19
CA LEU A 27 -5.73 4.20 13.68
C LEU A 27 -5.59 3.54 15.06
N ARG A 28 -4.38 3.08 15.44
CA ARG A 28 -4.11 2.51 16.77
C ARG A 28 -4.29 3.51 17.91
N TYR A 29 -4.25 4.81 17.60
CA TYR A 29 -4.33 5.88 18.60
C TYR A 29 -5.73 6.47 18.74
N LEU A 30 -6.73 5.99 18.01
CA LEU A 30 -8.10 6.46 18.17
C LEU A 30 -8.57 6.33 19.63
N GLY A 31 -9.21 7.39 20.13
CA GLY A 31 -9.71 7.47 21.51
C GLY A 31 -8.69 7.93 22.55
N VAL A 32 -7.40 8.04 22.22
CA VAL A 32 -6.39 8.59 23.14
C VAL A 32 -6.76 10.04 23.51
N PRO A 33 -6.77 10.42 24.80
CA PRO A 33 -7.06 11.79 25.23
C PRO A 33 -6.13 12.82 24.62
N TYR A 34 -6.66 13.99 24.30
CA TYR A 34 -5.83 15.14 23.99
C TYR A 34 -5.17 15.66 25.27
N VAL A 35 -3.84 15.83 25.23
CA VAL A 35 -3.07 16.52 26.29
C VAL A 35 -2.12 17.48 25.61
N PHE A 36 -2.21 18.78 25.92
CA PHE A 36 -1.30 19.78 25.38
C PHE A 36 0.14 19.45 25.78
N GLY A 37 1.05 19.37 24.81
CA GLY A 37 2.43 18.94 25.06
C GLY A 37 2.60 17.41 25.10
N GLY A 38 1.53 16.62 25.00
CA GLY A 38 1.54 15.16 25.18
C GLY A 38 2.24 14.41 24.05
N THR A 39 3.13 13.47 24.44
CA THR A 39 3.86 12.56 23.53
C THR A 39 3.75 11.09 23.92
N ASP A 40 3.05 10.80 25.02
CA ASP A 40 2.88 9.46 25.54
C ASP A 40 1.42 9.01 25.36
N PRO A 41 1.13 8.03 24.49
CA PRO A 41 -0.23 7.56 24.25
C PRO A 41 -0.91 6.96 25.50
N ALA A 42 -0.17 6.56 26.52
CA ALA A 42 -0.74 6.09 27.78
C ALA A 42 -1.33 7.23 28.62
N VAL A 43 -0.85 8.47 28.42
CA VAL A 43 -1.29 9.67 29.15
C VAL A 43 -2.19 10.54 28.27
N GLY A 44 -1.73 10.81 27.06
CA GLY A 44 -2.41 11.63 26.07
C GLY A 44 -1.45 12.23 25.06
N LEU A 45 -2.00 12.61 23.91
CA LEU A 45 -1.25 13.14 22.77
C LEU A 45 -1.79 14.51 22.37
N ASP A 46 -0.92 15.44 21.98
CA ASP A 46 -1.35 16.59 21.17
C ASP A 46 -1.25 16.31 19.67
N CYS A 47 -1.66 17.27 18.83
CA CYS A 47 -1.68 17.14 17.37
C CYS A 47 -0.32 16.69 16.81
N SER A 48 0.75 17.38 17.20
CA SER A 48 2.12 17.08 16.76
C SER A 48 2.74 15.86 17.45
N GLY A 49 2.33 15.55 18.68
CA GLY A 49 2.73 14.36 19.42
C GLY A 49 2.14 13.09 18.82
N LEU A 50 0.89 13.14 18.35
CA LEU A 50 0.26 12.07 17.57
C LEU A 50 1.04 11.81 16.28
N VAL A 51 1.27 12.85 15.47
CA VAL A 51 2.04 12.73 14.21
C VAL A 51 3.44 12.15 14.50
N GLN A 52 4.16 12.73 15.45
CA GLN A 52 5.50 12.23 15.82
C GLN A 52 5.46 10.76 16.22
N ARG A 53 4.46 10.36 17.02
CA ARG A 53 4.36 8.98 17.50
C ARG A 53 4.08 8.00 16.36
N VAL A 54 3.15 8.32 15.47
CA VAL A 54 2.79 7.47 14.32
C VAL A 54 4.00 7.20 13.43
N TYR A 55 4.76 8.24 13.07
CA TYR A 55 5.93 8.07 12.23
C TYR A 55 7.08 7.37 12.97
N ARG A 56 7.26 7.62 14.28
CA ARG A 56 8.26 6.92 15.09
C ARG A 56 7.99 5.41 15.14
N ASP A 57 6.73 4.98 15.26
CA ASP A 57 6.39 3.55 15.22
C ASP A 57 6.77 2.87 13.90
N LEU A 58 6.95 3.67 12.84
CA LEU A 58 7.37 3.24 11.50
C LEU A 58 8.87 3.50 11.27
N GLY A 59 9.62 3.85 12.32
CA GLY A 59 11.06 4.12 12.25
C GLY A 59 11.43 5.47 11.62
N ILE A 60 10.48 6.41 11.52
CA ILE A 60 10.68 7.73 10.92
C ILE A 60 10.60 8.81 11.99
N GLU A 61 11.71 9.52 12.19
CA GLU A 61 11.76 10.61 13.17
C GLU A 61 11.23 11.91 12.56
N LEU A 62 10.27 12.53 13.26
CA LEU A 62 9.74 13.84 12.94
C LEU A 62 10.00 14.81 14.10
N PRO A 63 10.22 16.11 13.81
CA PRO A 63 10.40 17.12 14.84
C PRO A 63 9.16 17.21 15.73
N ARG A 64 9.35 17.67 16.97
CA ARG A 64 8.27 17.70 17.98
C ARG A 64 7.17 18.72 17.65
N ILE A 65 7.50 19.80 16.96
CA ILE A 65 6.62 20.96 16.81
C ILE A 65 5.88 20.92 15.47
N ALA A 66 4.58 21.19 15.47
CA ALA A 66 3.72 21.16 14.29
C ALA A 66 4.24 22.06 13.14
N ALA A 67 4.74 23.26 13.46
CA ALA A 67 5.31 24.18 12.48
C ALA A 67 6.55 23.62 11.77
N ASP A 68 7.38 22.83 12.46
CA ASP A 68 8.54 22.17 11.87
C ASP A 68 8.11 20.94 11.06
N GLN A 69 7.16 20.16 11.57
CA GLN A 69 6.56 19.03 10.85
C GLN A 69 5.93 19.50 9.52
N ALA A 70 5.29 20.68 9.51
CA ALA A 70 4.73 21.32 8.33
C ALA A 70 5.76 21.83 7.32
N ARG A 71 7.07 21.63 7.56
CA ARG A 71 8.17 21.91 6.63
C ARG A 71 8.90 20.64 6.18
N MET A 72 8.58 19.49 6.77
CA MET A 72 9.20 18.21 6.45
C MET A 72 8.67 17.64 5.12
N GLY A 73 9.43 16.74 4.50
CA GLY A 73 9.01 16.01 3.31
C GLY A 73 8.78 16.90 2.08
N THR A 74 8.01 16.37 1.13
CA THR A 74 7.71 17.03 -0.15
C THR A 74 6.39 17.81 -0.05
N PRO A 75 6.32 19.09 -0.47
CA PRO A 75 5.05 19.81 -0.54
C PRO A 75 4.07 19.15 -1.53
N VAL A 76 2.81 19.02 -1.12
CA VAL A 76 1.72 18.56 -1.99
C VAL A 76 0.84 19.76 -2.37
N PRO A 77 0.61 20.02 -3.67
CA PRO A 77 -0.03 21.27 -4.12
C PRO A 77 -1.48 21.49 -3.66
N SER A 78 -2.25 20.43 -3.39
CA SER A 78 -3.67 20.54 -3.06
C SER A 78 -4.20 19.28 -2.38
N LEU A 79 -5.35 19.40 -1.71
CA LEU A 79 -6.02 18.26 -1.09
C LEU A 79 -6.43 17.19 -2.13
N ALA A 80 -6.72 17.58 -3.37
CA ALA A 80 -7.00 16.65 -4.47
C ALA A 80 -5.78 15.78 -4.86
N GLN A 81 -4.57 16.23 -4.54
CA GLN A 81 -3.32 15.50 -4.75
C GLN A 81 -2.79 14.86 -3.47
N ALA A 82 -3.45 15.13 -2.34
CA ALA A 82 -3.13 14.51 -1.06
C ALA A 82 -3.49 13.03 -1.11
N ARG A 83 -2.69 12.24 -0.40
CA ARG A 83 -2.80 10.78 -0.33
C ARG A 83 -2.81 10.35 1.14
N PRO A 84 -3.40 9.18 1.45
CA PRO A 84 -3.28 8.57 2.78
C PRO A 84 -1.84 8.66 3.31
N GLY A 85 -1.68 9.16 4.53
CA GLY A 85 -0.38 9.38 5.16
C GLY A 85 0.30 10.73 4.83
N ASP A 86 -0.29 11.61 4.03
CA ASP A 86 0.17 13.00 3.93
C ASP A 86 -0.23 13.79 5.19
N LEU A 87 0.64 14.69 5.65
CA LEU A 87 0.34 15.60 6.76
C LEU A 87 -0.45 16.81 6.28
N LEU A 88 -1.49 17.17 7.01
CA LEU A 88 -2.28 18.39 6.81
C LEU A 88 -1.95 19.37 7.93
N ALA A 89 -1.36 20.52 7.61
CA ALA A 89 -1.11 21.60 8.56
C ALA A 89 -2.14 22.71 8.37
N PHE A 90 -2.59 23.31 9.47
CA PHE A 90 -3.63 24.34 9.47
C PHE A 90 -3.12 25.64 10.09
N ASN A 91 -3.68 26.75 9.61
CA ASN A 91 -3.38 28.12 10.02
C ASN A 91 -1.93 28.57 9.73
N ASN A 92 -1.66 29.87 9.92
CA ASN A 92 -0.33 30.46 9.80
C ASN A 92 -0.17 31.55 10.87
N PRO A 93 0.62 31.32 11.95
CA PRO A 93 1.49 30.17 12.18
C PRO A 93 0.71 28.85 12.36
N VAL A 94 1.37 27.73 12.11
CA VAL A 94 0.76 26.39 12.24
C VAL A 94 0.52 26.08 13.71
N ASP A 95 -0.74 25.90 14.09
CA ASP A 95 -1.18 25.52 15.44
C ASP A 95 -1.80 24.11 15.49
N HIS A 96 -2.25 23.59 14.34
CA HIS A 96 -2.83 22.26 14.22
C HIS A 96 -2.24 21.47 13.06
N ILE A 97 -2.08 20.17 13.26
CA ILE A 97 -1.58 19.22 12.26
C ILE A 97 -2.30 17.88 12.40
N ALA A 98 -2.55 17.22 11.27
CA ALA A 98 -3.28 15.97 11.18
C ALA A 98 -2.71 15.04 10.10
N ILE A 99 -3.13 13.78 10.09
CA ILE A 99 -2.76 12.78 9.08
C ILE A 99 -3.96 12.58 8.15
N TYR A 100 -3.79 12.83 6.85
CA TYR A 100 -4.81 12.59 5.83
C TYR A 100 -5.02 11.08 5.64
N ILE A 101 -6.27 10.64 5.51
CA ILE A 101 -6.60 9.22 5.35
C ILE A 101 -7.37 8.92 4.05
N GLY A 102 -7.51 9.90 3.15
CA GLY A 102 -8.33 9.78 1.96
C GLY A 102 -9.75 10.34 2.15
N ASP A 103 -10.49 10.44 1.05
CA ASP A 103 -11.91 10.85 0.99
C ASP A 103 -12.27 12.12 1.78
N GLY A 104 -11.35 13.09 1.81
CA GLY A 104 -11.56 14.34 2.55
C GLY A 104 -11.57 14.18 4.07
N LYS A 105 -11.00 13.09 4.61
CA LYS A 105 -10.94 12.79 6.05
C LYS A 105 -9.51 12.78 6.59
N MET A 106 -9.40 12.96 7.89
CA MET A 106 -8.13 12.95 8.62
C MET A 106 -8.25 12.36 10.01
N ILE A 107 -7.14 11.81 10.52
CA ILE A 107 -6.96 11.47 11.92
C ILE A 107 -6.21 12.60 12.60
N ALA A 108 -6.77 13.12 13.69
CA ALA A 108 -6.20 14.23 14.44
C ALA A 108 -6.40 14.07 15.94
N ALA A 109 -5.50 14.65 16.74
CA ALA A 109 -5.73 15.01 18.13
C ALA A 109 -6.13 16.51 18.16
N PRO A 110 -7.43 16.85 18.18
CA PRO A 110 -7.89 18.19 17.79
C PRO A 110 -7.59 19.26 18.84
N GLN A 111 -8.06 19.09 20.07
CA GLN A 111 -8.00 20.13 21.10
C GLN A 111 -8.28 19.58 22.52
N PRO A 112 -8.01 20.35 23.59
CA PRO A 112 -8.34 19.97 24.97
C PRO A 112 -9.81 19.56 25.13
N GLY A 113 -10.04 18.52 25.93
CA GLY A 113 -11.37 17.96 26.16
C GLY A 113 -11.81 16.93 25.10
N GLU A 114 -11.06 16.81 24.01
CA GLU A 114 -11.31 15.82 22.96
C GLU A 114 -10.32 14.65 22.98
N ARG A 115 -10.51 13.73 22.04
CA ARG A 115 -9.71 12.53 21.85
C ARG A 115 -9.26 12.44 20.40
N VAL A 116 -8.22 11.66 20.14
CA VAL A 116 -7.82 11.31 18.79
C VAL A 116 -9.01 10.69 18.06
N LYS A 117 -9.40 11.25 16.91
CA LYS A 117 -10.60 10.84 16.17
C LYS A 117 -10.39 10.99 14.67
N ILE A 118 -11.20 10.26 13.90
CA ILE A 118 -11.40 10.54 12.48
C ILE A 118 -12.39 11.69 12.38
N GLN A 119 -12.07 12.68 11.54
CA GLN A 119 -12.97 13.80 11.23
C GLN A 119 -12.78 14.25 9.78
N ASP A 120 -13.73 15.02 9.28
CA ASP A 120 -13.60 15.66 7.97
C ASP A 120 -12.50 16.72 8.00
N VAL A 121 -11.84 16.91 6.85
CA VAL A 121 -10.96 18.06 6.62
C VAL A 121 -11.86 19.29 6.53
N TYR A 122 -11.99 19.98 7.67
CA TYR A 122 -13.00 21.02 7.88
C TYR A 122 -12.66 22.37 7.23
N GLN A 123 -11.42 22.57 6.82
CA GLN A 123 -10.98 23.77 6.10
C GLN A 123 -9.78 23.44 5.20
N GLN A 124 -9.41 24.37 4.33
CA GLN A 124 -8.22 24.22 3.50
C GLN A 124 -6.94 24.22 4.37
N PRO A 125 -6.07 23.19 4.27
CA PRO A 125 -4.77 23.18 4.94
C PRO A 125 -3.89 24.34 4.45
N SER A 126 -3.14 24.97 5.35
CA SER A 126 -2.13 25.99 5.01
C SER A 126 -0.88 25.37 4.38
N ALA A 127 -0.61 24.09 4.67
CA ALA A 127 0.38 23.28 3.97
C ALA A 127 -0.01 21.79 3.98
N ILE A 128 0.39 21.06 2.94
CA ILE A 128 0.29 19.61 2.88
C ILE A 128 1.69 19.04 2.63
N ARG A 129 2.10 18.05 3.43
CA ARG A 129 3.43 17.46 3.38
C ARG A 129 3.39 15.95 3.21
N ARG A 130 4.02 15.48 2.14
CA ARG A 130 4.29 14.07 1.91
C ARG A 130 5.61 13.69 2.56
N ILE A 131 5.54 13.02 3.72
CA ILE A 131 6.72 12.58 4.48
C ILE A 131 7.31 11.31 3.87
N ILE A 132 6.45 10.34 3.57
CA ILE A 132 6.83 9.14 2.86
C ILE A 132 6.89 9.52 1.38
N PRO A 133 8.10 9.69 0.78
CA PRO A 133 8.17 10.01 -0.64
C PRO A 133 7.46 8.91 -1.41
N ASP A 134 6.78 9.30 -2.49
CA ASP A 134 6.43 8.30 -3.50
C ASP A 134 7.73 7.60 -3.87
N VAL A 135 7.75 6.29 -3.74
CA VAL A 135 8.53 5.54 -4.70
C VAL A 135 7.73 5.72 -5.99
N PRO A 136 8.18 6.50 -7.00
CA PRO A 136 7.57 6.35 -8.30
C PRO A 136 7.61 4.85 -8.62
N ALA A 137 6.60 4.33 -9.31
CA ALA A 137 6.68 2.97 -9.85
C ALA A 137 8.03 2.74 -10.58
N ALA A 138 8.66 3.83 -11.05
CA ALA A 138 10.01 3.91 -11.61
C ALA A 138 11.23 3.81 -10.63
N ASP A 139 11.15 4.12 -9.33
CA ASP A 139 12.26 3.90 -8.35
C ASP A 139 12.07 2.61 -7.52
N ALA A 140 10.96 1.91 -7.74
CA ALA A 140 10.94 0.45 -7.68
C ALA A 140 11.63 -0.17 -8.92
N LEU A 141 12.03 0.64 -9.92
CA LEU A 141 12.63 0.25 -11.20
C LEU A 141 13.95 1.00 -11.50
N ARG A 142 14.83 1.22 -10.52
CA ARG A 142 16.27 1.42 -10.82
C ARG A 142 17.10 0.24 -10.33
N PRO A 143 17.89 -0.41 -11.21
CA PRO A 143 18.62 -1.62 -10.89
C PRO A 143 19.83 -1.26 -10.04
N TRP A 144 19.71 -1.40 -8.72
CA TRP A 144 20.86 -1.87 -7.97
C TRP A 144 20.90 -3.38 -8.15
N ALA A 145 22.06 -3.89 -8.58
CA ALA A 145 22.36 -5.30 -8.79
C ALA A 145 21.50 -6.26 -7.94
N LEU A 146 20.72 -7.07 -8.65
CA LEU A 146 19.96 -8.26 -8.26
C LEU A 146 20.12 -8.73 -6.80
N PRO A 147 19.01 -8.65 -6.05
CA PRO A 147 18.38 -9.87 -5.54
C PRO A 147 16.91 -9.87 -5.96
N GLY A 148 16.55 -10.68 -6.97
CA GLY A 148 15.16 -10.82 -7.42
C GLY A 148 15.01 -11.49 -8.79
N ALA A 149 15.85 -11.17 -9.78
CA ALA A 149 15.83 -11.90 -11.05
C ALA A 149 16.41 -13.32 -10.90
N GLU A 150 17.33 -13.56 -9.96
CA GLU A 150 17.75 -14.92 -9.59
C GLU A 150 16.60 -15.69 -8.91
N THR A 151 15.86 -15.04 -8.01
CA THR A 151 14.73 -15.64 -7.29
C THR A 151 13.59 -16.03 -8.23
N LEU A 152 13.28 -15.19 -9.22
CA LEU A 152 12.26 -15.50 -10.23
C LEU A 152 12.77 -16.39 -11.37
N ALA A 153 14.08 -16.54 -11.57
CA ALA A 153 14.62 -17.47 -12.56
C ALA A 153 14.22 -18.92 -12.27
N GLN A 154 14.04 -19.26 -10.99
CA GLN A 154 13.58 -20.58 -10.55
C GLN A 154 12.04 -20.69 -10.45
N VAL A 155 11.31 -19.60 -10.62
CA VAL A 155 9.84 -19.59 -10.59
C VAL A 155 9.31 -19.93 -11.98
N PRO A 156 8.36 -20.88 -12.11
CA PRO A 156 7.71 -21.15 -13.39
C PRO A 156 7.16 -19.88 -14.02
N TYR A 157 7.44 -19.67 -15.31
CA TYR A 157 7.03 -18.47 -16.07
C TYR A 157 7.65 -17.14 -15.59
N GLY A 158 8.73 -17.18 -14.79
CA GLY A 158 9.42 -16.00 -14.27
C GLY A 158 9.72 -14.92 -15.32
N ASN A 159 10.17 -15.34 -16.51
CA ASN A 159 10.43 -14.45 -17.64
C ASN A 159 9.17 -13.71 -18.14
N LEU A 160 7.99 -14.38 -18.15
CA LEU A 160 6.72 -13.76 -18.53
C LEU A 160 6.28 -12.74 -17.48
N PHE A 161 6.45 -13.04 -16.19
CA PHE A 161 6.15 -12.08 -15.12
C PHE A 161 7.04 -10.83 -15.19
N VAL A 162 8.34 -11.00 -15.48
CA VAL A 162 9.27 -9.87 -15.67
C VAL A 162 8.84 -9.01 -16.86
N GLN A 163 8.53 -9.62 -18.00
CA GLN A 163 8.13 -8.88 -19.20
C GLN A 163 6.80 -8.14 -19.02
N ALA A 164 5.77 -8.82 -18.50
CA ALA A 164 4.47 -8.21 -18.28
C ALA A 164 4.51 -7.14 -17.18
N GLY A 165 5.26 -7.38 -16.12
CA GLY A 165 5.46 -6.42 -15.04
C GLY A 165 6.11 -5.13 -15.55
N ALA A 166 7.17 -5.23 -16.35
CA ALA A 166 7.83 -4.10 -16.98
C ALA A 166 6.90 -3.31 -17.93
N ARG A 167 6.04 -4.02 -18.68
CA ARG A 167 5.10 -3.40 -19.64
C ARG A 167 3.98 -2.61 -18.95
N HIS A 168 3.44 -3.14 -17.85
CA HIS A 168 2.23 -2.61 -17.21
C HIS A 168 2.46 -1.91 -15.87
N GLY A 169 3.72 -1.81 -15.43
CA GLY A 169 4.09 -1.16 -14.17
C GLY A 169 3.66 -1.95 -12.93
N VAL A 170 3.70 -3.29 -13.01
CA VAL A 170 3.33 -4.20 -11.91
C VAL A 170 4.55 -5.01 -11.48
N SER A 171 4.69 -5.28 -10.17
CA SER A 171 5.79 -6.10 -9.67
C SER A 171 5.76 -7.52 -10.28
N PRO A 172 6.87 -8.02 -10.85
CA PRO A 172 6.97 -9.41 -11.31
C PRO A 172 6.73 -10.42 -10.19
N ALA A 173 7.19 -10.11 -8.97
CA ALA A 173 6.95 -10.97 -7.79
C ALA A 173 5.48 -11.00 -7.40
N LEU A 174 4.74 -9.90 -7.58
CA LEU A 174 3.29 -9.88 -7.36
C LEU A 174 2.56 -10.75 -8.39
N LEU A 175 2.94 -10.68 -9.67
CA LEU A 175 2.36 -11.54 -10.70
C LEU A 175 2.63 -13.03 -10.42
N ALA A 176 3.85 -13.36 -10.00
CA ALA A 176 4.21 -14.71 -9.57
C ALA A 176 3.40 -15.17 -8.34
N ALA A 177 3.25 -14.31 -7.33
CA ALA A 177 2.47 -14.61 -6.14
C ALA A 177 0.98 -14.86 -6.46
N VAL A 178 0.39 -14.03 -7.32
CA VAL A 178 -0.99 -14.22 -7.81
C VAL A 178 -1.07 -15.55 -8.56
N ALA A 179 -0.21 -15.82 -9.55
CA ALA A 179 -0.21 -17.08 -10.28
C ALA A 179 -0.09 -18.33 -9.38
N LYS A 180 0.73 -18.23 -8.32
CA LYS A 180 0.89 -19.29 -7.32
C LYS A 180 -0.42 -19.56 -6.56
N VAL A 181 -1.12 -18.52 -6.12
CA VAL A 181 -2.37 -18.66 -5.37
C VAL A 181 -3.54 -19.06 -6.27
N GLU A 182 -3.58 -18.55 -7.50
CA GLU A 182 -4.64 -18.81 -8.46
C GLU A 182 -4.63 -20.26 -8.96
N SER A 183 -3.46 -20.75 -9.39
CA SER A 183 -3.38 -22.04 -10.09
C SER A 183 -2.25 -22.94 -9.61
N GLY A 184 -1.41 -22.49 -8.67
CA GLY A 184 -0.17 -23.19 -8.34
C GLY A 184 0.78 -23.28 -9.55
N TYR A 185 0.73 -22.28 -10.43
CA TYR A 185 1.43 -22.27 -11.72
C TYR A 185 0.93 -23.29 -12.75
N ASN A 186 -0.29 -23.80 -12.63
CA ASN A 186 -0.89 -24.68 -13.63
C ASN A 186 -1.56 -23.87 -14.76
N PRO A 187 -1.01 -23.86 -16.00
CA PRO A 187 -1.57 -23.07 -17.09
C PRO A 187 -2.85 -23.67 -17.68
N ARG A 188 -3.22 -24.90 -17.26
CA ARG A 188 -4.44 -25.61 -17.69
C ARG A 188 -5.51 -25.65 -16.60
N ALA A 189 -5.34 -24.91 -15.51
CA ALA A 189 -6.31 -24.89 -14.41
C ALA A 189 -7.67 -24.34 -14.88
N VAL A 190 -8.75 -24.97 -14.40
CA VAL A 190 -10.12 -24.48 -14.56
C VAL A 190 -10.81 -24.59 -13.21
N SER A 191 -11.30 -23.47 -12.68
CA SER A 191 -12.07 -23.49 -11.43
C SER A 191 -13.51 -23.98 -11.66
N PRO A 192 -14.22 -24.42 -10.60
CA PRO A 192 -15.66 -24.71 -10.70
C PRO A 192 -16.51 -23.53 -11.18
N ALA A 193 -16.05 -22.29 -10.93
CA ALA A 193 -16.71 -21.07 -11.41
C ALA A 193 -16.36 -20.74 -12.87
N GLY A 194 -15.46 -21.49 -13.50
CA GLY A 194 -15.05 -21.30 -14.88
C GLY A 194 -13.86 -20.35 -15.08
N ALA A 195 -13.12 -20.01 -14.03
CA ALA A 195 -11.88 -19.24 -14.15
C ALA A 195 -10.80 -20.09 -14.83
N GLN A 196 -10.05 -19.52 -15.76
CA GLN A 196 -9.19 -20.28 -16.68
C GLN A 196 -7.72 -19.90 -16.60
N GLY A 197 -6.88 -20.93 -16.71
CA GLY A 197 -5.45 -20.84 -16.94
C GLY A 197 -4.63 -20.34 -15.75
N LEU A 198 -3.39 -19.96 -16.06
CA LEU A 198 -2.34 -19.62 -15.09
C LEU A 198 -2.78 -18.55 -14.08
N MET A 199 -3.55 -17.56 -14.54
CA MET A 199 -3.97 -16.40 -13.77
C MET A 199 -5.46 -16.44 -13.38
N GLN A 200 -6.13 -17.59 -13.60
CA GLN A 200 -7.54 -17.82 -13.31
C GLN A 200 -8.45 -16.65 -13.75
N VAL A 201 -8.34 -16.28 -15.02
CA VAL A 201 -9.15 -15.19 -15.58
C VAL A 201 -10.55 -15.72 -15.91
N MET A 202 -11.60 -15.03 -15.45
CA MET A 202 -12.97 -15.37 -15.82
C MET A 202 -13.25 -15.07 -17.31
N PRO A 203 -14.10 -15.84 -18.02
CA PRO A 203 -14.32 -15.66 -19.46
C PRO A 203 -14.83 -14.26 -19.86
N ALA A 204 -15.64 -13.62 -19.01
CA ALA A 204 -16.09 -12.24 -19.25
C ALA A 204 -14.92 -11.26 -19.18
N THR A 205 -14.12 -11.36 -18.12
CA THR A 205 -12.92 -10.55 -17.91
C THR A 205 -11.88 -10.80 -19.01
N ALA A 206 -11.72 -12.03 -19.49
CA ALA A 206 -10.83 -12.35 -20.59
C ALA A 206 -11.21 -11.57 -21.87
N ARG A 207 -12.51 -11.46 -22.18
CA ARG A 207 -12.99 -10.67 -23.32
C ARG A 207 -12.71 -9.17 -23.15
N GLU A 208 -12.97 -8.62 -21.96
CA GLU A 208 -12.68 -7.21 -21.65
C GLU A 208 -11.18 -6.90 -21.75
N LEU A 209 -10.36 -7.88 -21.40
CA LEU A 209 -8.90 -7.81 -21.48
C LEU A 209 -8.36 -8.18 -22.89
N GLY A 210 -9.19 -8.59 -23.85
CA GLY A 210 -8.69 -9.08 -25.14
C GLY A 210 -7.76 -10.31 -25.02
N VAL A 211 -7.90 -11.09 -23.94
CA VAL A 211 -7.23 -12.38 -23.76
C VAL A 211 -8.06 -13.42 -24.50
N THR A 212 -7.68 -13.73 -25.74
CA THR A 212 -8.42 -14.68 -26.59
C THR A 212 -8.17 -16.14 -26.21
N ASP A 213 -7.02 -16.45 -25.62
CA ASP A 213 -6.70 -17.77 -25.07
C ASP A 213 -6.16 -17.64 -23.63
N PRO A 214 -7.00 -17.82 -22.60
CA PRO A 214 -6.58 -17.80 -21.20
C PRO A 214 -5.64 -18.95 -20.80
N PHE A 215 -5.53 -20.01 -21.61
CA PHE A 215 -4.62 -21.13 -21.36
C PHE A 215 -3.21 -20.88 -21.91
N ASP A 216 -3.01 -19.88 -22.78
CA ASP A 216 -1.70 -19.37 -23.16
C ASP A 216 -1.13 -18.55 -21.97
N PRO A 217 -0.04 -19.00 -21.31
CA PRO A 217 0.54 -18.30 -20.17
C PRO A 217 0.94 -16.86 -20.48
N ARG A 218 1.42 -16.58 -21.70
CA ARG A 218 1.83 -15.23 -22.11
C ARG A 218 0.62 -14.30 -22.17
N MET A 219 -0.50 -14.75 -22.74
CA MET A 219 -1.72 -13.96 -22.82
C MET A 219 -2.37 -13.77 -21.45
N ALA A 220 -2.44 -14.85 -20.65
CA ALA A 220 -2.99 -14.80 -19.30
C ALA A 220 -2.22 -13.83 -18.40
N VAL A 221 -0.88 -13.91 -18.41
CA VAL A 221 -0.02 -13.05 -17.58
C VAL A 221 -0.08 -11.59 -18.01
N ASP A 222 -0.07 -11.31 -19.32
CA ASP A 222 -0.20 -9.93 -19.82
C ASP A 222 -1.56 -9.32 -19.46
N GLY A 223 -2.65 -10.07 -19.65
CA GLY A 223 -3.99 -9.65 -19.30
C GLY A 223 -4.15 -9.38 -17.80
N ALA A 224 -3.67 -10.30 -16.95
CA ALA A 224 -3.71 -10.17 -15.50
C ALA A 224 -2.85 -8.99 -15.01
N ALA A 225 -1.68 -8.76 -15.62
CA ALA A 225 -0.85 -7.61 -15.31
C ALA A 225 -1.55 -6.28 -15.63
N ARG A 226 -2.23 -6.18 -16.78
CA ARG A 226 -3.03 -4.98 -17.09
C ARG A 226 -4.19 -4.79 -16.11
N LEU A 227 -4.88 -5.89 -15.74
CA LEU A 227 -5.97 -5.84 -14.75
C LEU A 227 -5.44 -5.36 -13.39
N LEU A 228 -4.39 -5.98 -12.85
CA LEU A 228 -3.77 -5.57 -11.58
C LEU A 228 -3.29 -4.12 -11.62
N SER A 229 -2.67 -3.68 -12.72
CA SER A 229 -2.28 -2.28 -12.90
C SER A 229 -3.48 -1.32 -12.82
N SER A 230 -4.63 -1.69 -13.41
CA SER A 230 -5.86 -0.89 -13.29
C SER A 230 -6.41 -0.86 -11.87
N LEU A 231 -6.43 -2.01 -11.18
CA LEU A 231 -6.96 -2.12 -9.81
C LEU A 231 -6.06 -1.40 -8.80
N LEU A 232 -4.75 -1.49 -8.96
CA LEU A 232 -3.79 -0.74 -8.13
C LEU A 232 -3.95 0.77 -8.30
N ARG A 233 -4.20 1.24 -9.53
CA ARG A 233 -4.49 2.66 -9.78
C ARG A 233 -5.85 3.09 -9.24
N GLU A 234 -6.86 2.23 -9.35
CA GLU A 234 -8.21 2.51 -8.87
C GLU A 234 -8.24 2.61 -7.34
N PHE A 235 -7.67 1.63 -6.64
CA PHE A 235 -7.81 1.52 -5.19
C PHE A 235 -6.64 2.10 -4.40
N GLY A 236 -5.49 2.38 -5.03
CA GLY A 236 -4.29 2.90 -4.35
C GLY A 236 -3.67 1.97 -3.30
N SER A 237 -4.26 0.79 -3.08
CA SER A 237 -3.96 -0.12 -1.99
C SER A 237 -3.86 -1.55 -2.51
N LEU A 238 -2.72 -2.20 -2.26
CA LEU A 238 -2.48 -3.57 -2.69
C LEU A 238 -3.53 -4.56 -2.13
N PRO A 239 -3.86 -4.57 -0.82
CA PRO A 239 -4.92 -5.41 -0.29
C PRO A 239 -6.27 -5.23 -0.98
N LEU A 240 -6.65 -3.99 -1.31
CA LEU A 240 -7.91 -3.71 -2.00
C LEU A 240 -7.87 -4.12 -3.47
N ALA A 241 -6.74 -3.92 -4.15
CA ALA A 241 -6.55 -4.40 -5.52
C ALA A 241 -6.60 -5.94 -5.60
N LEU A 242 -6.03 -6.65 -4.63
CA LEU A 242 -6.13 -8.11 -4.53
C LEU A 242 -7.55 -8.58 -4.22
N ALA A 243 -8.25 -7.89 -3.31
CA ALA A 243 -9.65 -8.15 -3.04
C ALA A 243 -10.51 -7.92 -4.30
N ALA A 244 -10.24 -6.87 -5.07
CA ALA A 244 -10.94 -6.58 -6.31
C ALA A 244 -10.60 -7.56 -7.44
N TYR A 245 -9.38 -8.10 -7.48
CA TYR A 245 -8.99 -9.13 -8.44
C TYR A 245 -9.81 -10.41 -8.22
N ASN A 246 -10.03 -10.78 -6.95
CA ASN A 246 -10.74 -12.00 -6.56
C ASN A 246 -12.28 -11.84 -6.52
N ALA A 247 -12.79 -10.80 -5.86
CA ALA A 247 -14.23 -10.58 -5.64
C ALA A 247 -14.87 -9.60 -6.62
N GLY A 248 -14.07 -8.95 -7.47
CA GLY A 248 -14.50 -7.88 -8.35
C GLY A 248 -14.48 -6.49 -7.68
N SER A 249 -14.18 -5.46 -8.47
CA SER A 249 -14.08 -4.07 -8.00
C SER A 249 -15.42 -3.52 -7.48
N GLY A 250 -16.56 -4.02 -7.99
CA GLY A 250 -17.89 -3.66 -7.52
C GLY A 250 -18.12 -4.01 -6.05
N ALA A 251 -17.68 -5.20 -5.61
CA ALA A 251 -17.80 -5.62 -4.22
C ALA A 251 -16.93 -4.73 -3.31
N VAL A 252 -15.69 -4.47 -3.70
CA VAL A 252 -14.79 -3.60 -2.92
C VAL A 252 -15.36 -2.19 -2.75
N ARG A 253 -15.94 -1.61 -3.81
CA ARG A 253 -16.64 -0.31 -3.75
C ARG A 253 -17.87 -0.36 -2.85
N GLN A 254 -18.69 -1.40 -2.96
CA GLN A 254 -19.91 -1.55 -2.16
C GLN A 254 -19.62 -1.61 -0.66
N TYR A 255 -18.54 -2.30 -0.26
CA TYR A 255 -18.16 -2.45 1.15
C TYR A 255 -17.21 -1.36 1.66
N GLY A 256 -16.68 -0.49 0.78
CA GLY A 256 -15.69 0.53 1.16
C GLY A 256 -14.38 -0.06 1.69
N GLY A 257 -14.03 -1.28 1.28
CA GLY A 257 -12.92 -2.05 1.84
C GLY A 257 -12.91 -3.50 1.34
N ILE A 258 -12.11 -4.35 1.98
CA ILE A 258 -12.10 -5.79 1.67
C ILE A 258 -13.48 -6.36 2.04
N PRO A 259 -14.24 -6.94 1.09
CA PRO A 259 -15.56 -7.52 1.37
C PRO A 259 -15.47 -8.58 2.48
N PRO A 260 -16.52 -8.75 3.30
CA PRO A 260 -16.58 -9.75 4.38
C PRO A 260 -16.79 -11.18 3.83
N TYR A 261 -16.20 -11.49 2.68
CA TYR A 261 -16.19 -12.82 2.08
C TYR A 261 -14.98 -13.59 2.65
N PRO A 262 -15.20 -14.72 3.36
CA PRO A 262 -14.10 -15.47 3.96
C PRO A 262 -13.02 -15.88 2.95
N GLU A 263 -13.46 -16.21 1.73
CA GLU A 263 -12.59 -16.58 0.62
C GLU A 263 -11.71 -15.41 0.16
N THR A 264 -12.27 -14.22 -0.07
CA THR A 264 -11.52 -13.02 -0.45
C THR A 264 -10.51 -12.58 0.61
N GLN A 265 -10.90 -12.58 1.88
CA GLN A 265 -9.97 -12.24 2.97
C GLN A 265 -8.82 -13.26 3.05
N ALA A 266 -9.12 -14.55 2.84
CA ALA A 266 -8.10 -15.58 2.78
C ALA A 266 -7.20 -15.44 1.54
N TYR A 267 -7.78 -15.07 0.40
CA TYR A 267 -7.05 -14.81 -0.85
C TYR A 267 -6.02 -13.70 -0.68
N VAL A 268 -6.42 -12.54 -0.15
CA VAL A 268 -5.51 -11.41 0.11
C VAL A 268 -4.34 -11.83 0.98
N ARG A 269 -4.60 -12.52 2.11
CA ARG A 269 -3.55 -13.02 3.00
C ARG A 269 -2.61 -14.01 2.31
N LYS A 270 -3.15 -14.96 1.52
CA LYS A 270 -2.36 -15.96 0.81
C LYS A 270 -1.43 -15.32 -0.23
N VAL A 271 -1.92 -14.35 -0.99
CA VAL A 271 -1.10 -13.66 -2.01
C VAL A 271 -0.01 -12.82 -1.33
N GLN A 272 -0.32 -12.11 -0.24
CA GLN A 272 0.68 -11.36 0.51
C GLN A 272 1.76 -12.27 1.12
N ALA A 273 1.38 -13.43 1.66
CA ALA A 273 2.34 -14.41 2.16
C ALA A 273 3.20 -15.00 1.03
N ALA A 274 2.60 -15.32 -0.12
CA ALA A 274 3.33 -15.78 -1.30
C ALA A 274 4.32 -14.71 -1.81
N LEU A 275 3.90 -13.45 -1.83
CA LEU A 275 4.73 -12.32 -2.23
C LEU A 275 5.92 -12.14 -1.27
N ALA A 276 5.69 -12.21 0.04
CA ALA A 276 6.75 -12.14 1.04
C ALA A 276 7.76 -13.29 0.94
N SER A 277 7.37 -14.45 0.39
CA SER A 277 8.29 -15.57 0.15
C SER A 277 9.14 -15.42 -1.12
N LEU A 278 8.85 -14.43 -1.95
CA LEU A 278 9.50 -14.17 -3.25
C LEU A 278 10.44 -12.95 -3.23
N GLY A 279 10.46 -12.17 -2.14
CA GLY A 279 11.31 -11.00 -1.93
C GLY A 279 12.23 -11.18 -0.74
#